data_AF-A0A6N4VK34-F1
#
_entry.id   AF-A0A6N4VK34-F1
#
_cell.length_a   1.000
_cell.length_b   1.000
_cell.length_c   1.000
_cell.angle_alpha   90.00
_cell.angle_beta   90.00
_cell.angle_gamma   90.00
#
_symmetry.space_group_name_H-M   'P 1'
#
loop_
_entity.id
_entity.type
_entity.pdbx_description
1 polymer ?
#
loop_
_entity_poly.entity_id
_entity_poly.type
_entity_poly.pdbx_seq_one_letter_code
_entity_poly.pdbx_strand_id
1 'polypeptide(L)'
;MNFSYRTPNITLGGWGLDDNLIDRIYTPPLFPAVEISVDLGNGPGVLEAATLAVGVTGPGGAVSVSNAHGTVTGAAGGVLLRPFARLISSTGDSVTTYGTPWTAE
;
A
#
# COMPACT_ATOMS: atom_id res chain seq x y z
N MET A 1 7.87 10.81 -3.53
CA MET A 1 8.97 11.73 -3.92
C MET A 1 8.65 12.28 -5.28
N ASN A 2 8.76 13.60 -5.46
CA ASN A 2 8.51 14.26 -6.73
C ASN A 2 9.70 15.17 -7.05
N PHE A 3 10.31 14.98 -8.22
CA PHE A 3 11.33 15.89 -8.75
C PHE A 3 10.66 16.75 -9.81
N SER A 4 10.83 18.07 -9.69
CA SER A 4 10.26 19.02 -10.64
C SER A 4 11.34 19.95 -11.16
N TYR A 5 11.36 20.13 -12.48
CA TYR A 5 12.15 21.13 -13.16
C TYR A 5 11.29 21.73 -14.27
N ARG A 6 11.27 23.06 -14.36
CA ARG A 6 10.70 23.77 -15.51
C ARG A 6 11.81 24.46 -16.26
N THR A 7 11.79 24.29 -17.57
CA THR A 7 12.61 25.10 -18.48
C THR A 7 12.31 26.58 -18.21
N PRO A 8 13.33 27.46 -18.23
CA PRO A 8 13.12 28.89 -18.11
C PRO A 8 12.08 29.35 -19.13
N ASN A 9 11.09 30.11 -18.66
CA ASN A 9 10.09 30.72 -19.50
C ASN A 9 9.67 32.06 -18.87
N ILE A 10 9.12 32.96 -19.68
CA ILE A 10 8.62 34.25 -19.24
C ILE A 10 7.14 34.37 -19.61
N THR A 11 6.36 34.90 -18.68
CA THR A 11 4.99 35.33 -18.93
C THR A 11 4.89 36.81 -18.56
N LEU A 12 4.36 37.60 -19.47
CA LEU A 12 4.03 39.01 -19.22
C LEU A 12 2.63 39.06 -18.63
N GLY A 13 2.48 39.61 -17.42
CA GLY A 13 1.18 39.68 -16.75
C GLY A 13 0.71 41.12 -16.60
N GLY A 14 -0.49 41.47 -17.08
CA GLY A 14 -1.05 42.82 -16.95
C GLY A 14 -1.68 43.42 -18.19
N TRP A 15 -2.54 44.43 -18.01
CA TRP A 15 -3.10 45.27 -19.07
C TRP A 15 -2.87 46.74 -18.72
N GLY A 16 -2.23 47.48 -19.62
CA GLY A 16 -1.90 48.91 -19.49
C GLY A 16 -0.87 49.32 -20.55
N LEU A 17 -0.94 50.55 -21.06
CA LEU A 17 -0.01 51.08 -22.08
C LEU A 17 1.06 52.00 -21.46
N ASP A 18 0.96 52.20 -20.15
CA ASP A 18 1.57 53.23 -19.34
C ASP A 18 2.57 52.63 -18.32
N ASP A 19 2.76 51.31 -18.37
CA ASP A 19 3.65 50.54 -17.51
C ASP A 19 4.78 49.90 -18.34
N ASN A 20 6.01 49.86 -17.81
CA ASN A 20 7.13 49.28 -18.54
C ASN A 20 6.98 47.74 -18.53
N LEU A 21 6.76 47.15 -19.71
CA LEU A 21 6.41 45.74 -19.86
C LEU A 21 7.45 44.77 -19.24
N ILE A 22 8.70 45.21 -19.07
CA ILE A 22 9.76 44.43 -18.41
C ILE A 22 9.61 44.33 -16.88
N ASP A 23 8.82 45.21 -16.25
CA ASP A 23 8.61 45.21 -14.79
C ASP A 23 7.56 44.18 -14.35
N ARG A 24 6.91 43.50 -15.31
CA ARG A 24 5.82 42.53 -15.07
C ARG A 24 6.11 41.15 -15.64
N ILE A 25 7.38 40.75 -15.56
CA ILE A 25 7.85 39.44 -15.99
C ILE A 25 7.68 38.43 -14.85
N TYR A 26 6.86 37.40 -15.09
CA TYR A 26 6.75 36.25 -14.22
C TYR A 26 7.51 35.07 -14.80
N THR A 27 8.26 34.38 -13.95
CA THR A 27 8.97 33.14 -14.32
C THR A 27 8.45 31.97 -13.48
N PRO A 28 8.46 30.74 -14.02
CA PRO A 28 8.34 29.56 -13.19
C PRO A 28 9.59 29.42 -12.28
N PRO A 29 9.57 28.55 -11.26
CA PRO A 29 10.74 28.27 -10.43
C PRO A 29 11.99 27.99 -11.29
N LEU A 30 13.07 28.74 -11.06
CA LEU A 30 14.29 28.70 -11.87
C LEU A 30 15.26 27.59 -11.47
N PHE A 31 15.09 27.04 -10.27
CA PHE A 31 15.89 25.94 -9.77
C PHE A 31 15.04 24.65 -9.76
N PRO A 32 15.66 23.49 -10.02
CA PRO A 32 14.99 22.22 -9.78
C PRO A 32 14.63 22.07 -8.30
N ALA A 33 13.53 21.38 -8.01
CA ALA A 33 13.06 21.12 -6.66
C ALA A 33 12.71 19.63 -6.46
N VAL A 34 12.97 19.14 -5.24
CA VAL A 34 12.57 17.81 -4.78
C VAL A 34 11.57 17.97 -3.64
N GLU A 35 10.49 17.21 -3.69
CA GLU A 35 9.46 17.17 -2.66
C GLU A 35 9.25 15.73 -2.16
N ILE A 36 9.08 15.58 -0.85
CA ILE A 36 8.72 14.32 -0.19
C ILE A 36 7.45 14.58 0.62
N SER A 37 6.38 13.86 0.28
CA SER A 37 5.17 13.76 1.09
C SER A 37 5.08 12.34 1.67
N VAL A 38 4.68 12.25 2.94
CA VAL A 38 4.48 10.99 3.66
C VAL A 38 3.13 11.06 4.37
N ASP A 39 2.24 10.14 4.04
CA ASP A 39 0.93 10.01 4.66
C ASP A 39 0.89 8.74 5.49
N LEU A 40 0.56 8.87 6.78
CA LEU A 40 0.34 7.74 7.67
C LEU A 40 -1.11 7.74 8.17
N GLY A 41 -1.86 6.72 7.78
CA GLY A 41 -3.25 6.53 8.16
C GLY A 41 -3.46 5.28 9.02
N ASN A 42 -4.69 5.10 9.50
CA ASN A 42 -5.09 3.86 10.15
C ASN A 42 -4.94 2.69 9.16
N GLY A 43 -4.41 1.56 9.63
CA GLY A 43 -4.30 0.35 8.83
C GLY A 43 -5.66 -0.26 8.46
N PRO A 44 -5.70 -1.20 7.51
CA PRO A 44 -6.95 -1.82 7.03
C PRO A 44 -7.64 -2.76 8.03
N GLY A 45 -7.08 -2.92 9.24
CA GLY A 45 -7.56 -3.85 10.25
C GLY A 45 -6.97 -5.26 10.08
N VAL A 46 -7.72 -6.28 10.52
CA VAL A 46 -7.32 -7.69 10.44
C VAL A 46 -7.77 -8.27 9.12
N LEU A 47 -6.85 -8.92 8.40
CA LEU A 47 -7.12 -9.60 7.14
C LEU A 47 -6.86 -11.10 7.29
N GLU A 48 -7.69 -11.92 6.66
CA GLU A 48 -7.50 -13.38 6.58
C GLU A 48 -7.08 -13.76 5.16
N ALA A 49 -6.04 -14.58 5.05
CA ALA A 49 -5.60 -15.15 3.78
C ALA A 49 -5.49 -16.68 3.93
N ALA A 50 -6.17 -17.42 3.06
CA ALA A 50 -6.09 -18.88 3.03
C ALA A 50 -4.93 -19.32 2.14
N THR A 51 -3.92 -19.96 2.72
CA THR A 51 -2.79 -20.54 1.99
C THR A 51 -3.23 -21.70 1.08
N LEU A 52 -4.23 -22.47 1.53
CA LEU A 52 -4.80 -23.61 0.82
C LEU A 52 -6.25 -23.82 1.26
N ALA A 53 -7.15 -24.13 0.32
CA ALA A 53 -8.53 -24.53 0.59
C ALA A 53 -8.92 -25.66 -0.37
N VAL A 54 -9.19 -26.85 0.17
CA VAL A 54 -9.45 -28.07 -0.63
C VAL A 54 -10.57 -28.89 0.00
N GLY A 55 -11.29 -29.65 -0.83
CA GLY A 55 -12.26 -30.63 -0.36
C GLY A 55 -11.57 -31.87 0.22
N VAL A 56 -12.14 -32.43 1.28
CA VAL A 56 -11.67 -33.65 1.94
C VAL A 56 -12.87 -34.56 2.26
N THR A 57 -12.64 -35.87 2.31
CA THR A 57 -13.69 -36.87 2.63
C THR A 57 -13.13 -37.98 3.50
N GLY A 58 -13.99 -38.64 4.26
CA GLY A 58 -13.61 -39.75 5.14
C GLY A 58 -13.23 -39.31 6.56
N PRO A 59 -12.96 -40.26 7.47
CA PRO A 59 -12.77 -40.00 8.89
C PRO A 59 -11.38 -39.43 9.24
N GLY A 60 -10.46 -39.35 8.30
CA GLY A 60 -9.11 -38.82 8.51
C GLY A 60 -8.44 -38.40 7.20
N GLY A 61 -7.52 -37.45 7.28
CA GLY A 61 -6.78 -36.94 6.13
C GLY A 61 -5.71 -35.94 6.56
N ALA A 62 -4.69 -35.78 5.73
CA ALA A 62 -3.62 -34.81 5.92
C ALA A 62 -3.32 -34.12 4.60
N VAL A 63 -3.08 -32.81 4.66
CA VAL A 63 -2.65 -32.00 3.53
C VAL A 63 -1.52 -31.11 4.01
N SER A 64 -0.46 -31.00 3.21
CA SER A 64 0.73 -30.23 3.55
C SER A 64 1.07 -29.23 2.45
N VAL A 65 1.57 -28.07 2.86
CA VAL A 65 2.09 -27.04 1.97
C VAL A 65 3.53 -26.71 2.37
N SER A 66 4.39 -26.42 1.40
CA SER A 66 5.77 -25.98 1.61
C SER A 66 6.06 -24.76 0.75
N ASN A 67 6.84 -23.82 1.29
CA ASN A 67 7.28 -22.61 0.60
C ASN A 67 6.15 -21.78 -0.05
N ALA A 68 4.99 -21.71 0.61
CA ALA A 68 3.95 -20.76 0.21
C ALA A 68 4.41 -19.33 0.48
N HIS A 69 4.11 -18.42 -0.46
CA HIS A 69 4.55 -17.03 -0.40
C HIS A 69 3.37 -16.08 -0.22
N GLY A 70 3.53 -15.12 0.69
CA GLY A 70 2.61 -14.00 0.90
C GLY A 70 3.40 -12.71 1.07
N THR A 71 2.82 -11.59 0.65
CA THR A 71 3.46 -10.26 0.78
C THR A 71 2.42 -9.22 1.16
N VAL A 72 2.86 -8.22 1.92
CA VAL A 72 2.09 -7.02 2.24
C VAL A 72 3.01 -5.82 2.04
N THR A 73 2.46 -4.72 1.51
CA THR A 73 3.19 -3.48 1.26
C THR A 73 2.43 -2.30 1.87
N GLY A 74 3.12 -1.18 2.08
CA GLY A 74 2.54 0.01 2.72
C GLY A 74 2.19 -0.20 4.20
N ALA A 75 2.72 -1.25 4.83
CA ALA A 75 2.56 -1.49 6.25
C ALA A 75 3.63 -0.72 7.04
N ALA A 76 3.20 0.01 8.06
CA ALA A 76 4.06 0.68 9.02
C ALA A 76 3.61 0.30 10.44
N GLY A 77 4.57 0.10 11.35
CA GLY A 77 4.30 -0.33 12.73
C GLY A 77 4.37 -1.84 12.96
N GLY A 78 4.91 -2.60 12.00
CA GLY A 78 5.07 -4.05 12.07
C GLY A 78 3.84 -4.81 11.59
N VAL A 79 4.06 -6.05 11.11
CA VAL A 79 3.01 -6.93 10.62
C VAL A 79 2.98 -8.19 11.47
N LEU A 80 1.79 -8.50 12.01
CA LEU A 80 1.55 -9.70 12.80
C LEU A 80 0.75 -10.71 11.97
N LEU A 81 1.26 -11.93 11.89
CA LEU A 81 0.62 -13.06 11.22
C LEU A 81 0.09 -14.02 12.28
N ARG A 82 -1.13 -14.52 12.10
CA ARG A 82 -1.70 -15.57 12.96
C ARG A 82 -2.04 -16.79 12.11
N PRO A 83 -1.29 -17.90 12.21
CA PRO A 83 -1.62 -19.12 11.48
C PRO A 83 -2.90 -19.74 12.04
N PHE A 84 -3.68 -20.36 11.16
CA PHE A 84 -4.89 -21.08 11.53
C PHE A 84 -5.08 -22.32 10.65
N ALA A 85 -5.85 -23.28 11.15
CA ALA A 85 -6.38 -24.38 10.38
C ALA A 85 -7.89 -24.44 10.58
N ARG A 86 -8.66 -24.53 9.49
CA ARG A 86 -10.12 -24.55 9.53
C ARG A 86 -10.66 -25.79 8.80
N LEU A 87 -11.54 -26.52 9.47
CA LEU A 87 -12.33 -27.60 8.89
C LEU A 87 -13.79 -27.16 8.82
N ILE A 88 -14.41 -27.33 7.64
CA ILE A 88 -15.81 -27.02 7.39
C ILE A 88 -16.47 -28.29 6.86
N SER A 89 -17.52 -28.75 7.54
CA SER A 89 -18.36 -29.87 7.09
C SER A 89 -19.25 -29.43 5.94
N SER A 90 -19.64 -30.38 5.08
CA SER A 90 -20.67 -30.14 4.06
C SER A 90 -22.04 -29.78 4.65
N THR A 91 -22.28 -30.11 5.92
CA THR A 91 -23.47 -29.71 6.69
C THR A 91 -23.42 -28.30 7.25
N GLY A 92 -22.29 -27.59 7.11
CA GLY A 92 -22.11 -26.20 7.57
C GLY A 92 -21.39 -26.05 8.92
N ASP A 93 -21.15 -27.15 9.65
CA ASP A 93 -20.38 -27.13 10.90
C ASP A 93 -18.93 -26.70 10.62
N SER A 94 -18.36 -25.85 11.49
CA SER A 94 -16.96 -25.43 11.32
C SER A 94 -16.21 -25.37 12.64
N VAL A 95 -14.93 -25.69 12.58
CA VAL A 95 -13.97 -25.55 13.68
C VAL A 95 -12.70 -24.93 13.15
N THR A 96 -12.16 -23.96 13.89
CA THR A 96 -10.90 -23.30 13.56
C THR A 96 -9.97 -23.34 14.75
N THR A 97 -8.74 -23.78 14.54
CA THR A 97 -7.65 -23.70 15.53
C THR A 97 -6.68 -22.60 15.14
N TYR A 98 -6.12 -21.91 16.13
CA TYR A 98 -5.16 -20.83 15.93
C TYR A 98 -3.82 -21.21 16.54
N GLY A 99 -2.74 -20.95 15.81
CA GLY A 99 -1.38 -21.11 16.31
C GLY A 99 -0.81 -19.82 16.90
N THR A 100 0.42 -19.92 17.41
CA THR A 100 1.18 -18.78 17.94
C THR A 100 1.40 -17.73 16.85
N PRO A 101 1.18 -16.43 17.13
CA PRO A 101 1.45 -15.37 16.16
C PRO A 101 2.94 -15.26 15.81
N TRP A 102 3.22 -14.85 14.58
CA TRP A 102 4.55 -14.53 14.07
C TRP A 102 4.64 -13.06 13.72
N THR A 103 5.81 -12.45 13.90
CA THR A 103 6.09 -11.10 13.43
C THR A 103 6.82 -11.21 12.10
N ALA A 104 6.33 -10.53 11.06
CA ALA A 104 7.12 -10.37 9.85
C ALA A 104 8.16 -9.26 10.10
N GLU A 105 9.44 -9.61 9.93
CA GLU A 105 10.56 -8.68 10.00
C GLU A 105 10.70 -7.87 8.70
#